data_AF-H9FB06-F1
#
_entry.id   AF-H9FB06-F1
#
_cell.length_a   1.000
_cell.length_b   1.000
_cell.length_c   1.000
_cell.angle_alpha   90.00
_cell.angle_beta   90.00
_cell.angle_gamma   90.00
#
_symmetry.space_group_name_H-M   'P 1'
#
loop_
_entity.id
_entity.type
_entity.pdbx_description
1 polymer ?
#
loop_
_entity_poly.entity_id
_entity_poly.type
_entity_poly.pdbx_seq_one_letter_code
_entity_poly.pdbx_strand_id
1 'polypeptide(L)'
;KNYKILEEFKPSPCEWCRCEPSNEVHCVVADCAVPECVNPVYEPEQCCPVCKNGPNCFAGTTIIPAGIEVKVDECNICHCHNGDWWKPAQCSKRECQGKQTV
;
A
#
# COMPACT_ATOMS: atom_id res chain seq x y z
N LYS A 1 4.60 -32.77 -9.84
CA LYS A 1 3.11 -32.89 -9.82
C LYS A 1 2.67 -33.26 -11.22
N ASN A 2 1.60 -34.05 -11.37
CA ASN A 2 0.97 -34.33 -12.66
C ASN A 2 -0.40 -33.66 -12.66
N TYR A 3 -0.75 -32.98 -13.73
CA TYR A 3 -2.03 -32.27 -13.90
C TYR A 3 -2.81 -32.92 -15.04
N LYS A 4 -4.12 -33.06 -14.88
CA LYS A 4 -5.00 -33.59 -15.93
C LYS A 4 -5.18 -32.57 -17.04
N ILE A 5 -5.50 -33.03 -18.23
CA ILE A 5 -5.91 -32.17 -19.34
C ILE A 5 -7.11 -31.31 -18.89
N LEU A 6 -7.06 -30.01 -19.20
CA LEU A 6 -7.99 -28.96 -18.78
C LEU A 6 -7.99 -28.67 -17.28
N GLU A 7 -7.09 -29.25 -16.48
CA GLU A 7 -6.95 -28.92 -15.07
C GLU A 7 -6.35 -27.53 -14.90
N GLU A 8 -7.02 -26.74 -14.06
CA GLU A 8 -6.58 -25.41 -13.64
C GLU A 8 -5.96 -25.50 -12.26
N PHE A 9 -4.83 -24.81 -12.07
CA PHE A 9 -4.11 -24.81 -10.80
C PHE A 9 -3.42 -23.48 -10.56
N LYS A 10 -3.13 -23.19 -9.29
CA LYS A 10 -2.46 -21.97 -8.85
C LYS A 10 -1.17 -22.33 -8.13
N PRO A 11 -0.01 -22.24 -8.79
CA PRO A 11 1.29 -22.48 -8.15
C PRO A 11 1.58 -21.47 -7.03
N SER A 12 1.12 -20.23 -7.21
CA SER A 12 1.25 -19.13 -6.25
C SER A 12 -0.01 -18.24 -6.29
N PRO A 13 -0.20 -17.32 -5.34
CA PRO A 13 -1.33 -16.37 -5.40
C PRO A 13 -1.36 -15.52 -6.67
N CYS A 14 -0.21 -15.26 -7.29
CA CYS A 14 -0.07 -14.43 -8.50
C CYS A 14 -0.09 -15.21 -9.81
N GLU A 15 -0.03 -16.54 -9.76
CA GLU A 15 0.13 -17.35 -10.94
C GLU A 15 -1.05 -18.30 -11.08
N TRP A 16 -1.65 -18.30 -12.26
CA TRP A 16 -2.70 -19.22 -12.62
C TRP A 16 -2.29 -19.96 -13.88
N CYS A 17 -2.37 -21.28 -13.84
CA CYS A 17 -1.98 -22.14 -14.94
C CYS A 17 -3.10 -23.10 -15.30
N ARG A 18 -3.07 -23.54 -16.55
CA ARG A 18 -3.99 -24.53 -17.09
C ARG A 18 -3.25 -25.48 -18.02
N CYS A 19 -3.56 -26.77 -17.90
CA CYS A 19 -3.07 -27.79 -18.82
C CYS A 19 -3.98 -27.84 -20.05
N GLU A 20 -3.46 -27.54 -21.24
CA GLU A 20 -4.22 -27.52 -22.48
C GLU A 20 -4.35 -28.94 -23.10
N PRO A 21 -5.29 -29.16 -24.03
CA PRO A 21 -5.44 -30.46 -24.73
C PRO A 21 -4.19 -30.93 -25.47
N SER A 22 -3.26 -30.02 -25.78
CA SER A 22 -1.95 -30.31 -26.36
C SER A 22 -0.96 -30.98 -25.40
N ASN A 23 -1.33 -31.15 -24.12
CA ASN A 23 -0.44 -31.50 -23.01
C ASN A 23 0.62 -30.42 -22.71
N GLU A 24 0.40 -29.17 -23.14
CA GLU A 24 1.21 -28.03 -22.76
C GLU A 24 0.56 -27.27 -21.61
N VAL A 25 1.38 -26.72 -20.71
CA VAL A 25 0.91 -25.90 -19.60
C VAL A 25 1.02 -24.44 -20.00
N HIS A 26 -0.10 -23.73 -19.95
CA HIS A 26 -0.17 -22.28 -20.17
C HIS A 26 -0.41 -21.58 -18.84
N CYS A 27 0.46 -20.63 -18.49
CA CYS A 27 0.38 -19.85 -17.26
C CYS A 27 0.19 -18.37 -17.55
N VAL A 28 -0.58 -17.71 -16.71
CA VAL A 28 -0.76 -16.27 -16.65
C VAL A 28 -0.28 -15.79 -15.29
N VAL A 29 0.63 -14.82 -15.31
CA VAL A 29 1.14 -14.16 -14.11
C VAL A 29 0.46 -12.81 -14.00
N ALA A 30 -0.16 -12.56 -12.85
CA ALA A 30 -0.78 -11.28 -12.53
C ALA A 30 0.29 -10.24 -12.21
N ASP A 31 0.15 -9.04 -12.79
CA ASP A 31 0.89 -7.85 -12.39
C ASP A 31 0.02 -6.99 -11.47
N CYS A 32 0.64 -6.31 -10.53
CA CYS A 32 -0.07 -5.55 -9.49
C CYS A 32 -0.07 -4.06 -9.82
N ALA A 33 -1.24 -3.44 -9.66
CA ALA A 33 -1.34 -1.99 -9.69
C ALA A 33 -0.49 -1.38 -8.56
N VAL A 34 0.03 -0.17 -8.81
CA VAL A 34 0.78 0.58 -7.79
C VAL A 34 -0.15 0.89 -6.61
N PRO A 35 0.20 0.52 -5.37
CA PRO A 35 -0.64 0.79 -4.21
C PRO A 35 -0.81 2.28 -3.96
N GLU A 36 -2.03 2.71 -3.65
CA GLU A 36 -2.35 4.10 -3.35
C GLU A 36 -2.16 4.48 -1.87
N CYS A 37 -1.07 3.99 -1.27
CA CYS A 37 -0.67 4.29 0.09
C CYS A 37 0.83 4.10 0.25
N VAL A 38 1.40 4.70 1.31
CA VAL A 38 2.84 4.59 1.57
C VAL A 38 3.23 3.36 2.40
N ASN A 39 2.24 2.62 2.91
CA ASN A 39 2.42 1.41 3.72
C ASN A 39 1.56 0.22 3.25
N PRO A 40 1.75 -0.25 2.01
CA PRO A 40 1.10 -1.47 1.54
C PRO A 40 1.45 -2.68 2.41
N VAL A 41 0.47 -3.54 2.65
CA VAL A 41 0.65 -4.81 3.38
C VAL A 41 0.58 -5.97 2.37
N TYR A 42 1.58 -6.85 2.42
CA TYR A 42 1.64 -8.07 1.62
C TYR A 42 1.13 -9.24 2.45
N GLU A 43 0.04 -9.88 2.00
CA GLU A 43 -0.53 -11.04 2.67
C GLU A 43 -0.16 -12.34 1.95
N PRO A 44 0.15 -13.43 2.67
CA PRO A 44 0.61 -14.68 2.05
C PRO A 44 -0.36 -15.30 1.04
N GLU A 45 -1.67 -15.08 1.20
CA GLU A 45 -2.70 -15.66 0.33
C GLU A 45 -3.15 -14.73 -0.81
N GLN A 46 -2.62 -13.51 -0.86
CA GLN A 46 -2.98 -12.51 -1.86
C GLN A 46 -1.81 -12.26 -2.80
N CYS A 47 -2.09 -12.13 -4.10
CA CYS A 47 -1.03 -11.75 -5.05
C CYS A 47 -0.53 -10.34 -4.78
N CYS A 48 -1.47 -9.40 -4.72
CA CYS A 48 -1.16 -7.99 -4.70
C CYS A 48 -1.22 -7.41 -3.29
N PRO A 49 -0.34 -6.44 -2.98
CA PRO A 49 -0.41 -5.72 -1.73
C PRO A 49 -1.71 -4.93 -1.59
N VAL A 50 -2.13 -4.72 -0.33
CA VAL A 50 -3.35 -3.98 0.01
C VAL A 50 -3.06 -2.81 0.94
N CYS A 51 -3.77 -1.71 0.73
CA CYS A 51 -3.78 -0.54 1.61
C CYS A 51 -4.86 -0.71 2.69
N LYS A 52 -4.59 -1.50 3.73
CA LYS A 52 -5.58 -1.85 4.78
C LYS A 52 -6.25 -0.65 5.45
N ASN A 53 -5.49 0.43 5.63
CA ASN A 53 -5.95 1.64 6.32
C ASN A 53 -6.39 2.74 5.33
N GLY A 54 -6.53 2.39 4.05
CA GLY A 54 -6.85 3.35 2.99
C GLY A 54 -5.68 4.29 2.63
N PRO A 55 -5.97 5.35 1.85
CA PRO A 55 -4.97 6.30 1.40
C PRO A 55 -4.29 7.05 2.54
N ASN A 56 -2.99 7.26 2.43
CA ASN A 56 -2.19 7.93 3.44
C ASN A 56 -0.91 8.54 2.85
N CYS A 57 -0.32 9.47 3.59
CA CYS A 57 0.87 10.21 3.20
C CYS A 57 1.95 10.10 4.29
N PHE A 58 3.23 10.31 3.92
CA PHE A 58 4.30 10.47 4.89
C PHE A 58 4.41 11.91 5.41
N ALA A 59 4.61 12.07 6.72
CA ALA A 59 5.11 13.27 7.38
C ALA A 59 6.43 12.93 8.10
N GLY A 60 7.55 13.05 7.40
CA GLY A 60 8.83 12.54 7.89
C GLY A 60 8.80 11.01 8.01
N THR A 61 8.79 10.49 9.24
CA THR A 61 8.68 9.05 9.55
C THR A 61 7.26 8.62 9.97
N THR A 62 6.34 9.57 10.13
CA THR A 62 4.97 9.30 10.57
C THR A 62 4.06 9.14 9.38
N ILE A 63 3.13 8.18 9.43
CA ILE A 63 2.11 7.97 8.39
C ILE A 63 0.82 8.65 8.83
N ILE A 64 0.27 9.49 7.97
CA ILE A 64 -0.95 10.25 8.22
C ILE A 64 -2.06 9.78 7.28
N PRO A 65 -3.19 9.26 7.79
CA PRO A 65 -4.38 8.96 7.00
C PRO A 65 -4.86 10.16 6.18
N ALA A 66 -5.43 9.91 5.01
CA ALA A 66 -6.01 10.96 4.17
C ALA A 66 -7.17 11.69 4.87
N GLY A 67 -7.29 12.98 4.59
CA GLY A 67 -8.37 13.86 5.06
C GLY A 67 -8.28 14.30 6.51
N ILE A 68 -7.18 14.01 7.22
CA ILE A 68 -7.03 14.38 8.63
C ILE A 68 -5.77 15.20 8.91
N GLU A 69 -5.88 16.11 9.89
CA GLU A 69 -4.76 16.84 10.50
C GLU A 69 -4.28 16.10 11.75
N VAL A 70 -2.98 15.86 11.84
CA VAL A 70 -2.36 15.18 12.98
C VAL A 70 -1.22 16.04 13.52
N LYS A 71 -1.18 16.21 14.84
CA LYS A 71 -0.03 16.80 15.55
C LYS A 71 1.08 15.76 15.60
N VAL A 72 2.13 15.94 14.79
CA VAL A 72 3.24 14.97 14.67
C VAL A 72 4.32 15.18 15.74
N ASP A 73 4.44 16.40 16.27
CA ASP A 73 5.26 16.74 17.42
C ASP A 73 4.69 17.98 18.14
N GLU A 74 5.36 18.50 19.18
CA GLU A 74 4.89 19.64 19.97
C GLU A 74 4.59 20.90 19.16
N CYS A 75 5.27 21.07 18.02
CA CYS A 75 5.29 22.27 17.19
C CYS A 75 4.61 22.06 15.83
N ASN A 76 4.52 20.84 15.32
CA ASN A 76 4.15 20.57 13.93
C ASN A 76 2.79 19.88 13.84
N ILE A 77 1.89 20.48 13.06
CA ILE A 77 0.64 19.85 12.62
C ILE A 77 0.74 19.60 11.13
N CYS A 78 0.51 18.35 10.73
CA CYS A 78 0.61 17.91 9.35
C CYS A 78 -0.74 17.41 8.85
N HIS A 79 -1.04 17.71 7.59
CA HIS A 79 -2.28 17.36 6.92
C HIS A 79 -1.99 16.54 5.65
N CYS A 80 -2.64 15.39 5.51
CA CYS A 80 -2.66 14.62 4.27
C CYS A 80 -4.01 14.91 3.59
N HIS A 81 -4.02 15.62 2.45
CA HIS A 81 -5.27 16.04 1.80
C HIS A 81 -6.09 14.86 1.25
N ASN A 82 -5.82 14.43 0.02
CA ASN A 82 -6.61 13.40 -0.67
C ASN A 82 -5.96 12.01 -0.59
N GLY A 83 -4.93 11.84 0.23
CA GLY A 83 -4.13 10.62 0.19
C GLY A 83 -3.25 10.53 -1.06
N ASP A 84 -2.76 11.68 -1.55
CA ASP A 84 -1.71 11.77 -2.57
C ASP A 84 -0.44 11.08 -2.02
N TRP A 85 -0.40 9.74 -2.03
CA TRP A 85 0.65 8.93 -1.42
C TRP A 85 2.05 9.22 -1.99
N TRP A 86 2.11 9.72 -3.21
CA TRP A 86 3.35 10.16 -3.88
C TRP A 86 3.85 11.53 -3.40
N LYS A 87 3.07 12.25 -2.59
CA LYS A 87 3.45 13.54 -2.01
C LYS A 87 3.58 13.44 -0.49
N PRO A 88 4.54 14.15 0.11
CA PRO A 88 4.58 14.30 1.55
C PRO A 88 3.36 15.09 2.05
N ALA A 89 2.96 14.82 3.29
CA ALA A 89 1.95 15.59 3.99
C ALA A 89 2.39 17.05 4.14
N GLN A 90 1.41 17.98 4.14
CA GLN A 90 1.67 19.39 4.32
C GLN A 90 1.75 19.71 5.81
N CYS A 91 2.92 20.13 6.28
CA CYS A 91 3.18 20.44 7.68
C CYS A 91 3.28 21.93 7.93
N SER A 92 2.61 22.39 8.99
CA SER A 92 2.69 23.76 9.50
C SER A 92 3.28 23.76 10.91
N LYS A 93 4.26 24.64 11.15
CA LYS A 93 4.75 24.94 12.50
C LYS A 93 3.73 25.84 13.18
N ARG A 94 3.00 25.32 14.17
CA ARG A 94 2.25 26.16 15.11
C ARG A 94 3.18 26.51 16.27
N GLU A 95 2.96 27.67 16.89
CA GLU A 95 3.74 28.10 18.05
C GLU A 95 3.66 27.04 19.14
N CYS A 96 4.66 26.17 19.21
CA CYS A 96 4.89 25.39 20.40
C CYS A 96 5.12 26.43 21.49
N GLN A 97 4.29 26.37 22.54
CA GLN A 97 4.35 27.28 23.68
C GLN A 97 5.65 27.02 24.47
N GLY A 98 6.80 27.31 23.86
CA GLY A 98 8.01 27.66 24.53
C GLY A 98 7.83 29.10 24.98
N LYS A 99 7.61 29.27 26.29
CA LYS A 99 7.71 30.55 26.98
C LYS A 99 8.81 31.39 26.33
N GLN A 100 8.47 32.58 25.84
CA GLN A 100 9.44 33.66 25.76
C GLN A 100 9.97 33.86 27.19
N THR A 101 11.11 33.27 27.52
CA THR A 101 11.88 33.70 28.69
C THR A 101 12.35 35.11 28.39
N VAL A 102 11.81 36.03 29.17
CA VAL A 102 12.21 37.43 29.34
C VAL A 102 13.72 37.54 29.53
#